data_AF-A0A914HL92-F1
#
_entry.id   AF-A0A914HL92-F1
#
_cell.length_a   1.000
_cell.length_b   1.000
_cell.length_c   1.000
_cell.angle_alpha   90.00
_cell.angle_beta   90.00
_cell.angle_gamma   90.00
#
_symmetry.space_group_name_H-M   'P 1'
#
loop_
_entity.id
_entity.type
_entity.pdbx_description
1 polymer ?
#
loop_
_entity_poly.entity_id
_entity_poly.type
_entity_poly.pdbx_seq_one_letter_code
_entity_poly.pdbx_strand_id
1 'polypeptide(L)'
;MPQIRRSSKMVEAVLLLSFTSITLLFQTVQPSTPGGPNSEHGVQCNAPWRPNLIGTLEKCSTEKKDCQEGYQCIDVGFCCPDKETVCRMDTDSGHESAAEVYKHFRRYAYNTGLGSCTIFSYFGAGGNFNNFRKFSECKKFCQ
;
A
#
# COMPACT_ATOMS: atom_id res chain seq x y z
N MET A 1 39.64 -27.86 -58.04
CA MET A 1 38.41 -27.63 -58.82
C MET A 1 38.03 -26.16 -58.72
N PRO A 2 37.89 -25.46 -59.85
CA PRO A 2 37.53 -24.04 -59.93
C PRO A 2 36.00 -23.88 -59.84
N GLN A 3 35.51 -22.67 -59.54
CA GLN A 3 34.51 -21.93 -60.33
C GLN A 3 34.05 -20.69 -59.52
N ILE A 4 34.37 -19.47 -60.00
CA ILE A 4 33.45 -18.54 -60.70
C ILE A 4 32.68 -17.67 -59.69
N ARG A 5 33.13 -16.42 -59.50
CA ARG A 5 32.81 -15.18 -60.26
C ARG A 5 31.48 -14.57 -59.84
N ARG A 6 31.59 -13.26 -59.53
CA ARG A 6 30.74 -12.14 -60.01
C ARG A 6 29.24 -12.23 -59.65
N SER A 7 28.55 -11.15 -59.30
CA SER A 7 28.83 -9.72 -59.40
C SER A 7 27.54 -9.03 -58.95
N SER A 8 27.70 -7.95 -58.21
CA SER A 8 27.03 -6.65 -58.37
C SER A 8 25.51 -6.63 -58.58
N LYS A 9 24.79 -5.96 -57.68
CA LYS A 9 24.26 -4.59 -57.93
C LYS A 9 24.40 -3.80 -56.62
N MET A 10 25.18 -2.72 -56.55
CA MET A 10 24.76 -1.33 -56.85
C MET A 10 23.57 -0.96 -55.92
N VAL A 11 23.59 0.08 -55.08
CA VAL A 11 23.82 1.50 -55.39
C VAL A 11 23.93 2.29 -54.05
N GLU A 12 24.75 3.36 -54.04
CA GLU A 12 24.72 4.60 -53.19
C GLU A 12 24.84 4.47 -51.65
N ALA A 13 25.78 5.08 -50.92
CA ALA A 13 26.45 6.39 -50.96
C ALA A 13 25.52 7.59 -50.68
N VAL A 14 25.75 8.25 -49.53
CA VAL A 14 25.48 9.69 -49.23
C VAL A 14 23.98 10.01 -49.01
N LEU A 15 23.49 10.79 -48.05
CA LEU A 15 23.91 11.53 -46.85
C LEU A 15 22.60 12.21 -46.36
N LEU A 16 22.53 12.56 -45.09
CA LEU A 16 21.67 13.62 -44.50
C LEU A 16 20.18 13.37 -44.16
N LEU A 17 19.95 13.54 -42.85
CA LEU A 17 18.79 14.19 -42.18
C LEU A 17 17.59 13.32 -41.82
N SER A 18 17.42 13.03 -40.52
CA SER A 18 16.53 13.81 -39.65
C SER A 18 16.27 13.09 -38.33
N PHE A 19 16.10 13.89 -37.28
CA PHE A 19 15.89 13.47 -35.90
C PHE A 19 14.55 12.76 -35.74
N THR A 20 14.55 11.51 -35.26
CA THR A 20 13.48 11.04 -34.38
C THR A 20 14.11 10.25 -33.25
N SER A 21 13.97 10.81 -32.05
CA SER A 21 14.42 10.29 -30.77
C SER A 21 14.32 8.77 -30.69
N ILE A 22 15.48 8.11 -30.56
CA ILE A 22 15.54 6.79 -29.93
C ILE A 22 15.17 7.04 -28.46
N THR A 23 13.89 7.16 -28.19
CA THR A 23 13.38 7.03 -26.82
C THR A 23 13.64 5.56 -26.50
N LEU A 24 14.78 5.30 -25.85
CA LEU A 24 14.97 4.07 -25.12
C LEU A 24 13.66 3.83 -24.38
N LEU A 25 13.01 2.71 -24.67
CA LEU A 25 12.11 2.08 -23.72
C LEU A 25 12.97 1.64 -22.53
N PHE A 26 13.48 2.61 -21.77
CA PHE A 26 13.42 2.55 -20.33
C PHE A 26 11.93 2.43 -20.04
N GLN A 27 11.42 1.19 -20.12
CA GLN A 27 10.37 0.81 -19.19
C GLN A 27 10.91 1.28 -17.86
N THR A 28 10.30 2.35 -17.35
CA THR A 28 10.55 2.75 -15.98
C THR A 28 10.39 1.47 -15.19
N VAL A 29 11.50 1.00 -14.64
CA VAL A 29 11.49 -0.03 -13.62
C VAL A 29 10.56 0.57 -12.59
N GLN A 30 9.30 0.13 -12.57
CA GLN A 30 8.49 0.37 -11.41
C GLN A 30 9.26 -0.34 -10.30
N PRO A 31 9.72 0.38 -9.26
CA PRO A 31 10.08 -0.32 -8.05
C PRO A 31 8.81 -1.06 -7.67
N SER A 32 8.81 -2.39 -7.85
CA SER A 32 7.92 -3.22 -7.07
C SER A 32 8.23 -2.85 -5.63
N THR A 33 7.37 -2.03 -5.05
CA THR A 33 7.40 -1.76 -3.63
C THR A 33 7.44 -3.12 -2.94
N PRO A 34 8.40 -3.39 -2.05
CA PRO A 34 8.29 -4.53 -1.16
C PRO A 34 7.13 -4.21 -0.22
N GLY A 35 5.95 -4.62 -0.65
CA GLY A 35 4.66 -4.28 -0.10
C GLY A 35 3.66 -5.11 -0.88
N GLY A 36 3.55 -6.39 -0.48
CA GLY A 36 2.49 -7.27 -0.95
C GLY A 36 1.09 -6.68 -0.69
N PRO A 37 0.01 -7.39 -1.07
CA PRO A 37 -1.34 -6.84 -1.29
C PRO A 37 -2.07 -6.26 -0.06
N ASN A 38 -1.41 -6.00 1.06
CA ASN A 38 -2.08 -5.75 2.32
C ASN A 38 -1.67 -4.41 2.96
N SER A 39 -2.36 -3.34 2.57
CA SER A 39 -2.82 -2.30 3.49
C SER A 39 -4.15 -1.70 3.02
N GLU A 40 -5.00 -2.54 2.41
CA GLU A 40 -6.21 -2.11 1.73
C GLU A 40 -7.26 -1.56 2.70
N HIS A 41 -7.36 -2.09 3.92
CA HIS A 41 -8.44 -1.73 4.84
C HIS A 41 -8.48 -0.24 5.19
N GLY A 42 -7.34 0.39 5.46
CA GLY A 42 -7.30 1.84 5.66
C GLY A 42 -7.60 2.63 4.39
N VAL A 43 -7.30 2.09 3.20
CA VAL A 43 -7.61 2.74 1.91
C VAL A 43 -9.10 2.64 1.62
N GLN A 44 -9.67 1.45 1.75
CA GLN A 44 -11.11 1.18 1.61
C GLN A 44 -11.92 2.04 2.58
N CYS A 45 -11.44 2.21 3.82
CA CYS A 45 -12.09 3.07 4.81
C CYS A 45 -11.84 4.57 4.65
N ASN A 46 -11.14 5.01 3.59
CA ASN A 46 -10.68 6.39 3.40
C ASN A 46 -10.03 7.00 4.67
N ALA A 47 -9.10 6.24 5.23
CA ALA A 47 -8.68 6.37 6.61
C ALA A 47 -7.15 6.46 6.78
N PRO A 48 -6.66 7.17 7.84
CA PRO A 48 -5.23 7.31 8.11
C PRO A 48 -4.54 6.08 8.70
N TRP A 49 -5.26 5.13 9.30
CA TRP A 49 -4.65 3.92 9.88
C TRP A 49 -4.16 2.95 8.80
N ARG A 50 -3.05 2.25 9.06
CA ARG A 50 -2.37 1.38 8.08
C ARG A 50 -1.94 0.02 8.65
N PRO A 51 -2.79 -0.74 9.35
CA PRO A 51 -2.48 -2.13 9.68
C PRO A 51 -2.46 -3.02 8.42
N ASN A 52 -1.75 -4.14 8.50
CA ASN A 52 -1.80 -5.21 7.50
C ASN A 52 -2.66 -6.33 8.08
N LEU A 53 -3.96 -6.09 8.18
CA LEU A 53 -4.88 -7.09 8.73
C LEU A 53 -5.06 -8.25 7.75
N ILE A 54 -5.31 -9.43 8.29
CA ILE A 54 -5.66 -10.63 7.52
C ILE A 54 -7.17 -10.67 7.34
N GLY A 55 -7.63 -10.89 6.11
CA GLY A 55 -9.05 -11.00 5.77
C GLY A 55 -9.54 -9.86 4.87
N THR A 56 -10.84 -9.82 4.64
CA THR A 56 -11.52 -8.78 3.85
C THR A 56 -12.50 -8.02 4.74
N LEU A 57 -12.70 -6.72 4.52
CA LEU A 57 -13.75 -5.97 5.21
C LEU A 57 -15.13 -6.54 4.90
N GLU A 58 -15.99 -6.54 5.92
CA GLU A 58 -17.41 -6.83 5.76
C GLU A 58 -18.04 -5.76 4.86
N LYS A 59 -18.83 -6.20 3.88
CA LYS A 59 -19.59 -5.31 3.01
C LYS A 59 -20.91 -4.94 3.68
N CYS A 60 -21.37 -3.73 3.45
CA CYS A 60 -22.63 -3.22 3.99
C CYS A 60 -23.42 -2.46 2.92
N SER A 61 -24.71 -2.31 3.18
CA SER A 61 -25.61 -1.45 2.41
C SER A 61 -26.60 -0.83 3.36
N THR A 62 -26.99 0.42 3.08
CA THR A 62 -27.93 1.23 3.87
C THR A 62 -29.33 0.61 4.09
N GLU A 63 -29.56 -0.60 3.58
CA GLU A 63 -30.84 -1.31 3.59
C GLU A 63 -30.86 -2.50 4.57
N LYS A 64 -29.70 -2.92 5.13
CA LYS A 64 -29.63 -4.10 6.00
C LYS A 64 -28.57 -3.91 7.08
N LYS A 65 -29.00 -3.71 8.34
CA LYS A 65 -28.31 -3.75 9.64
C LYS A 65 -26.77 -4.02 9.61
N ASP A 66 -26.05 -3.26 8.79
CA ASP A 66 -25.20 -2.13 9.07
C ASP A 66 -24.27 -2.30 10.25
N CYS A 67 -23.38 -3.27 10.03
CA CYS A 67 -22.13 -3.44 10.74
C CYS A 67 -22.29 -3.82 12.21
N GLN A 68 -21.25 -4.46 12.73
CA GLN A 68 -21.17 -4.78 14.15
C GLN A 68 -21.01 -3.49 15.00
N GLU A 69 -21.26 -3.58 16.30
CA GLU A 69 -21.06 -2.45 17.21
C GLU A 69 -19.61 -1.91 17.12
N GLY A 70 -19.47 -0.58 17.05
CA GLY A 70 -18.19 0.09 16.83
C GLY A 70 -17.77 0.21 15.37
N TYR A 71 -18.59 -0.27 14.43
CA TYR A 71 -18.37 -0.14 12.99
C TYR A 71 -19.52 0.63 12.33
N GLN A 72 -19.18 1.37 11.28
CA GLN A 72 -20.10 2.17 10.49
C GLN A 72 -19.99 1.77 9.02
N CYS A 73 -21.14 1.67 8.36
CA CYS A 73 -21.17 1.53 6.93
C CYS A 73 -20.82 2.87 6.28
N ILE A 74 -19.74 2.90 5.50
CA ILE A 74 -19.35 4.10 4.75
C ILE A 74 -19.84 4.03 3.30
N ASP A 75 -19.86 5.16 2.60
CA ASP A 75 -20.44 5.30 1.25
C ASP A 75 -19.88 4.33 0.20
N VAL A 76 -18.67 3.79 0.42
CA VAL A 76 -18.06 2.77 -0.45
C VAL A 76 -18.55 1.34 -0.17
N GLY A 77 -19.52 1.16 0.74
CA GLY A 77 -20.17 -0.11 1.02
C GLY A 77 -19.36 -1.07 1.89
N PHE A 78 -18.49 -0.55 2.76
CA PHE A 78 -17.71 -1.36 3.71
C PHE A 78 -17.98 -0.94 5.16
N CYS A 79 -17.94 -1.91 6.07
CA CYS A 79 -17.97 -1.68 7.51
C CYS A 79 -16.59 -1.27 8.00
N CYS A 80 -16.46 -0.03 8.43
CA CYS A 80 -15.21 0.54 8.93
C CYS A 80 -15.37 0.93 10.40
N PRO A 81 -14.35 0.70 11.24
CA PRO A 81 -14.44 1.03 12.65
C PRO A 81 -14.57 2.54 12.84
N ASP A 82 -15.40 2.96 13.78
CA ASP A 82 -15.54 4.38 14.11
C ASP A 82 -14.32 4.91 14.89
N LYS A 83 -14.24 6.25 14.99
CA LYS A 83 -13.13 6.93 15.69
C LYS A 83 -12.96 6.43 17.12
N GLU A 84 -14.06 6.30 17.85
CA GLU A 84 -14.02 5.94 19.26
C GLU A 84 -13.48 4.52 19.46
N THR A 85 -13.95 3.60 18.62
CA THR A 85 -13.54 2.20 18.58
C THR A 85 -12.04 2.09 18.26
N VAL A 86 -11.57 2.75 17.21
CA VAL A 86 -10.14 2.74 16.84
C VAL A 86 -9.28 3.34 17.95
N CYS A 87 -9.66 4.49 18.51
CA CYS A 87 -8.82 5.18 19.50
C CYS A 87 -8.84 4.53 20.89
N ARG A 88 -9.79 3.64 21.17
CA ARG A 88 -9.87 2.87 22.42
C ARG A 88 -9.19 1.51 22.38
N MET A 89 -8.85 0.99 21.18
CA MET A 89 -8.12 -0.27 21.08
C MET A 89 -6.73 -0.14 21.70
N ASP A 90 -6.29 -1.17 22.43
CA ASP A 90 -4.90 -1.27 22.87
C ASP A 90 -3.95 -1.41 21.67
N THR A 91 -2.66 -1.17 21.87
CA THR A 91 -1.67 -1.46 20.83
C THR A 91 -1.62 -2.95 20.54
N ASP A 92 -1.65 -3.33 19.27
CA ASP A 92 -1.40 -4.72 18.83
C ASP A 92 -0.26 -4.75 17.83
N SER A 93 0.85 -5.36 18.24
CA SER A 93 2.07 -5.54 17.44
C SER A 93 1.86 -6.51 16.27
N GLY A 94 0.82 -7.33 16.31
CA GLY A 94 0.57 -8.40 15.35
C GLY A 94 1.64 -9.49 15.41
N HIS A 95 1.97 -10.07 14.27
CA HIS A 95 2.99 -11.11 14.12
C HIS A 95 3.94 -10.79 12.97
N GLU A 96 5.09 -11.45 12.96
CA GLU A 96 6.08 -11.28 11.90
C GLU A 96 5.50 -11.71 10.57
N SER A 97 5.58 -10.82 9.58
CA SER A 97 5.14 -11.17 8.23
C SER A 97 6.10 -12.18 7.60
N ALA A 98 5.58 -13.16 6.86
CA ALA A 98 6.40 -14.13 6.14
C ALA A 98 7.35 -13.49 5.11
N ALA A 99 7.00 -12.30 4.60
CA ALA A 99 7.81 -11.56 3.64
C ALA A 99 8.97 -10.78 4.29
N GLU A 100 8.86 -10.44 5.58
CA GLU A 100 9.80 -9.55 6.28
C GLU A 100 10.05 -10.03 7.71
N VAL A 101 10.59 -11.26 7.83
CA VAL A 101 10.97 -11.89 9.10
C VAL A 101 12.02 -11.02 9.84
N TYR A 102 11.89 -10.88 11.16
CA TYR A 102 12.74 -10.03 12.02
C TYR A 102 12.72 -8.52 11.72
N LYS A 103 11.80 -8.04 10.88
CA LYS A 103 11.65 -6.61 10.63
C LYS A 103 10.55 -6.02 11.51
N HIS A 104 10.90 -5.01 12.28
CA HIS A 104 9.95 -4.26 13.10
C HIS A 104 9.76 -2.84 12.58
N PHE A 105 8.51 -2.40 12.55
CA PHE A 105 8.11 -1.09 12.07
C PHE A 105 7.74 -0.20 13.24
N ARG A 106 8.37 0.97 13.32
CA ARG A 106 7.92 2.03 14.24
C ARG A 106 6.53 2.50 13.80
N ARG A 107 5.54 2.41 14.69
CA ARG A 107 4.17 2.89 14.49
C ARG A 107 3.73 3.75 15.68
N TYR A 108 2.58 4.40 15.52
CA TYR A 108 1.97 5.22 16.56
C TYR A 108 0.55 4.72 16.83
N ALA A 109 0.14 4.73 18.09
CA ALA A 109 -1.20 4.37 18.54
C ALA A 109 -1.65 5.36 19.61
N TYR A 110 -2.94 5.63 19.70
CA TYR A 110 -3.48 6.45 20.76
C TYR A 110 -3.51 5.67 22.06
N ASN A 111 -3.00 6.27 23.14
CA ASN A 111 -3.05 5.73 24.49
C ASN A 111 -4.04 6.57 25.30
N THR A 112 -5.16 5.98 25.67
CA THR A 112 -6.24 6.64 26.41
C THR A 112 -5.82 7.05 27.82
N GLY A 113 -5.00 6.25 28.49
CA GLY A 113 -4.47 6.56 29.84
C GLY A 113 -3.53 7.77 29.86
N LEU A 114 -2.80 8.00 28.78
CA LEU A 114 -1.94 9.19 28.61
C LEU A 114 -2.62 10.33 27.87
N GLY A 115 -3.81 10.11 27.31
CA GLY A 115 -4.51 11.07 26.45
C GLY A 115 -3.70 11.49 25.22
N SER A 116 -2.79 10.65 24.72
CA SER A 116 -1.84 11.00 23.65
C SER A 116 -1.38 9.81 22.84
N CYS A 117 -0.82 10.09 21.66
CA CYS A 117 -0.26 9.05 20.80
C CYS A 117 1.12 8.61 21.27
N THR A 118 1.34 7.31 21.39
CA THR A 118 2.63 6.71 21.79
C THR A 118 3.20 5.86 20.67
N ILE A 119 4.53 5.69 20.67
CA ILE A 119 5.24 4.84 19.72
C ILE A 119 5.14 3.38 20.17
N PHE A 120 4.99 2.45 19.23
CA PHE A 120 5.11 1.02 19.46
C PHE A 120 5.79 0.30 18.27
N SER A 121 6.24 -0.94 18.50
CA SER A 121 6.84 -1.80 17.49
C SER A 121 5.79 -2.71 16.84
N TYR A 122 5.60 -2.59 15.53
CA TYR A 122 4.67 -3.41 14.76
C TYR A 122 5.44 -4.45 13.91
N PHE A 123 5.00 -5.70 13.90
CA PHE A 123 5.75 -6.82 13.30
C PHE A 123 5.44 -7.06 11.81
N GLY A 124 4.58 -6.22 11.23
CA GLY A 124 4.37 -6.18 9.78
C GLY A 124 3.10 -6.88 9.31
N ALA A 125 2.54 -7.82 10.07
CA ALA A 125 1.27 -8.49 9.75
C ALA A 125 0.32 -8.57 10.95
N GLY A 126 -0.99 -8.55 10.70
CA GLY A 126 -2.03 -8.50 11.73
C GLY A 126 -2.14 -7.12 12.39
N GLY A 127 -2.25 -7.13 13.71
CA GLY A 127 -2.48 -5.93 14.51
C GLY A 127 -3.94 -5.49 14.50
N ASN A 128 -4.18 -4.22 14.82
CA ASN A 128 -5.49 -3.60 14.81
C ASN A 128 -5.45 -2.20 14.20
N PHE A 129 -6.62 -1.53 14.17
CA PHE A 129 -6.77 -0.23 13.53
C PHE A 129 -6.12 0.94 14.28
N ASN A 130 -5.77 0.80 15.56
CA ASN A 130 -5.00 1.80 16.30
C ASN A 130 -3.51 1.76 15.92
N ASN A 131 -3.23 1.97 14.64
CA ASN A 131 -1.91 1.78 14.05
C ASN A 131 -1.67 2.78 12.91
N PHE A 132 -0.95 3.84 13.23
CA PHE A 132 -0.65 4.97 12.34
C PHE A 132 0.84 4.99 11.97
N ARG A 133 1.16 5.42 10.74
CA ARG A 133 2.55 5.55 10.28
C ARG A 133 3.21 6.81 10.83
N LYS A 134 2.43 7.88 11.04
CA LYS A 134 2.92 9.16 11.56
C LYS A 134 2.20 9.54 12.86
N PHE A 135 2.94 10.19 13.76
CA PHE A 135 2.38 10.77 14.98
C PHE A 135 1.25 11.76 14.68
N SER A 136 1.42 12.60 13.65
CA SER A 136 0.43 13.60 13.24
C SER A 136 -0.88 12.99 12.74
N GLU A 137 -0.83 11.82 12.09
CA GLU A 137 -2.02 11.09 11.64
C GLU A 137 -2.82 10.57 12.84
N CYS A 138 -2.14 9.94 13.80
CA CYS A 138 -2.73 9.49 15.05
C CYS A 138 -3.37 10.64 15.82
N LYS A 139 -2.61 11.74 16.02
CA LYS A 139 -3.06 12.95 16.71
C LYS A 139 -4.32 13.52 16.06
N LYS A 140 -4.28 13.77 14.75
CA LYS A 140 -5.41 14.36 14.00
C LYS A 140 -6.66 13.47 14.06
N PHE A 141 -6.47 12.16 14.12
CA PHE A 141 -7.59 11.23 14.17
C PHE A 141 -8.18 11.11 15.57
N CYS A 142 -7.36 10.91 16.61
CA CYS A 142 -7.82 10.58 17.96
C CYS A 142 -7.94 11.75 18.95
N GLN A 143 -7.36 12.92 18.67
CA GLN A 143 -7.51 14.15 19.47
C GLN A 143 -8.29 15.19 18.67
#